data_AF-T0R8C0-F1
#
_entry.id   AF-T0R8C0-F1
#
_cell.length_a   1.000
_cell.length_b   1.000
_cell.length_c   1.000
_cell.angle_alpha   90.00
_cell.angle_beta   90.00
_cell.angle_gamma   90.00
#
_symmetry.space_group_name_H-M   'P 1'
#
loop_
_entity.id
_entity.type
_entity.pdbx_description
1 polymer ?
#
loop_
_entity_poly.entity_id
_entity_poly.type
_entity_poly.pdbx_seq_one_letter_code
_entity_poly.pdbx_strand_id
1 'polypeptide(L)'
;MKLRNLLFPLLVLTAFNSSAQIQTVKVSDGTTAYCKKDYDVYRRANMNGVYRAKAQNIKVTEDGKIEVEIAMAFLRCAATKSGYQFIAHSPLSPATTKAIQMNGALANINIETKDATPRVFKDGDYSLLQKSELADKSLQIQKVTLPLEKVLNSAQEQKLNETGKTNGNFDIFIHKNISIVNEMSQKQFNTTATLGAFRIHFSLEETANGTKAKLK
;
A
#
# COMPACT_ATOMS: atom_id res chain seq x y z
N MET A 1 -43.15 -56.43 2.73
CA MET A 1 -42.47 -55.91 3.94
C MET A 1 -41.25 -55.11 3.49
N LYS A 2 -41.33 -53.78 3.67
CA LYS A 2 -40.28 -52.74 3.67
C LYS A 2 -39.40 -52.54 2.41
N LEU A 3 -39.87 -51.66 1.50
CA LEU A 3 -38.98 -50.81 0.68
C LEU A 3 -38.24 -49.85 1.62
N ARG A 4 -36.91 -49.89 1.61
CA ARG A 4 -36.08 -48.89 2.30
C ARG A 4 -35.79 -47.74 1.35
N ASN A 5 -36.47 -46.62 1.58
CA ASN A 5 -36.10 -45.30 1.08
C ASN A 5 -34.66 -44.98 1.49
N LEU A 6 -33.76 -44.90 0.51
CA LEU A 6 -32.46 -44.24 0.65
C LEU A 6 -32.56 -42.88 -0.04
N LEU A 7 -33.22 -41.95 0.66
CA LEU A 7 -33.05 -40.51 0.45
C LEU A 7 -31.64 -40.16 0.92
N PHE A 8 -30.67 -40.25 0.01
CA PHE A 8 -29.36 -39.64 0.21
C PHE A 8 -29.57 -38.12 0.29
N PRO A 9 -29.17 -37.47 1.39
CA PRO A 9 -29.41 -36.05 1.57
C PRO A 9 -28.51 -35.28 0.61
N LEU A 10 -29.15 -34.47 -0.24
CA LEU A 10 -28.55 -33.41 -1.02
C LEU A 10 -28.02 -32.33 -0.06
N LEU A 11 -26.88 -32.59 0.58
CA LEU A 11 -26.27 -31.70 1.56
C LEU A 11 -24.81 -31.45 1.19
N VAL A 12 -24.60 -30.93 -0.01
CA VAL A 12 -23.28 -30.48 -0.46
C VAL A 12 -23.47 -29.17 -1.21
N LEU A 13 -22.75 -28.14 -0.76
CA LEU A 13 -22.56 -26.80 -1.36
C LEU A 13 -23.45 -25.65 -0.85
N THR A 14 -23.52 -25.48 0.47
CA THR A 14 -23.37 -24.13 1.04
C THR A 14 -21.95 -23.96 1.57
N ALA A 15 -20.96 -24.11 0.68
CA ALA A 15 -19.66 -23.50 0.92
C ALA A 15 -19.89 -21.99 0.88
N PHE A 16 -20.21 -21.44 2.04
CA PHE A 16 -20.26 -20.01 2.29
C PHE A 16 -19.07 -19.37 1.59
N ASN A 17 -19.36 -18.46 0.66
CA ASN A 17 -18.44 -17.43 0.21
C ASN A 17 -18.10 -16.56 1.43
N SER A 18 -17.29 -17.10 2.34
CA SER A 18 -16.57 -16.36 3.36
C SER A 18 -15.51 -15.56 2.62
N SER A 19 -15.94 -14.47 1.98
CA SER A 19 -15.11 -13.29 1.79
C SER A 19 -14.61 -12.92 3.18
N ALA A 20 -13.41 -13.41 3.52
CA ALA A 20 -12.85 -13.23 4.85
C ALA A 20 -12.78 -11.72 5.11
N GLN A 21 -13.49 -11.26 6.15
CA GLN A 21 -13.46 -9.86 6.52
C GLN A 21 -12.01 -9.47 6.84
N ILE A 22 -11.44 -8.58 6.02
CA ILE A 22 -10.08 -8.11 6.24
C ILE A 22 -10.14 -7.05 7.34
N GLN A 23 -10.09 -7.46 8.61
CA GLN A 23 -10.14 -6.54 9.75
C GLN A 23 -8.75 -6.05 10.18
N THR A 24 -7.70 -6.70 9.68
CA THR A 24 -6.31 -6.43 10.05
C THR A 24 -5.46 -6.46 8.79
N VAL A 25 -4.69 -5.40 8.56
CA VAL A 25 -3.80 -5.27 7.40
C VAL A 25 -2.41 -4.98 7.91
N LYS A 26 -1.45 -5.84 7.59
CA LYS A 26 -0.03 -5.46 7.66
C LYS A 26 0.21 -4.41 6.58
N VAL A 27 0.42 -3.19 7.02
CA VAL A 27 0.68 -2.05 6.15
C VAL A 27 2.18 -1.95 5.89
N SER A 28 2.53 -1.24 4.83
CA SER A 28 3.86 -1.36 4.28
C SER A 28 4.97 -0.78 5.17
N ASP A 29 4.68 0.12 6.11
CA ASP A 29 5.61 0.58 7.18
C ASP A 29 5.94 -0.50 8.23
N GLY A 30 5.46 -1.73 8.06
CA GLY A 30 5.68 -2.82 8.99
C GLY A 30 4.74 -2.78 10.19
N THR A 31 3.92 -1.74 10.36
CA THR A 31 2.89 -1.69 11.39
C THR A 31 1.65 -2.47 10.97
N THR A 32 0.72 -2.62 11.91
CA THR A 32 -0.56 -3.29 11.67
C THR A 32 -1.68 -2.27 11.80
N ALA A 33 -2.44 -2.09 10.72
CA ALA A 33 -3.67 -1.32 10.75
C ALA A 33 -4.84 -2.22 11.15
N TYR A 34 -5.73 -1.68 11.99
CA TYR A 34 -6.91 -2.38 12.49
C TYR A 34 -8.19 -1.67 12.05
N CYS A 35 -9.20 -2.47 11.74
CA CYS A 35 -10.56 -2.04 11.42
C CYS A 35 -11.52 -3.02 12.09
N LYS A 36 -11.73 -2.85 13.40
CA LYS A 36 -12.49 -3.81 14.23
C LYS A 36 -13.66 -3.16 14.96
N LYS A 37 -13.58 -1.85 15.24
CA LYS A 37 -14.61 -1.11 15.99
C LYS A 37 -14.99 0.18 15.26
N ASP A 38 -16.09 0.79 15.70
CA ASP A 38 -16.60 2.05 15.16
C ASP A 38 -15.56 3.17 15.11
N TYR A 39 -14.84 3.35 16.22
CA TYR A 39 -13.81 4.38 16.31
C TYR A 39 -12.68 4.18 15.29
N ASP A 40 -12.42 2.95 14.81
CA ASP A 40 -11.38 2.70 13.81
C ASP A 40 -11.75 3.30 12.45
N VAL A 41 -13.04 3.44 12.12
CA VAL A 41 -13.51 4.08 10.87
C VAL A 41 -13.14 5.56 10.88
N TYR A 42 -13.26 6.20 12.04
CA TYR A 42 -13.03 7.63 12.24
C TYR A 42 -11.61 7.97 12.70
N ARG A 43 -10.75 6.95 12.91
CA ARG A 43 -9.36 7.17 13.33
C ARG A 43 -8.57 7.81 12.19
N ARG A 44 -7.86 8.92 12.49
CA ARG A 44 -7.03 9.65 11.51
C ARG A 44 -6.11 8.76 10.67
N ALA A 45 -5.50 7.74 11.28
CA ALA A 45 -4.62 6.79 10.59
C ALA A 45 -5.33 5.96 9.49
N ASN A 46 -6.63 5.70 9.64
CA ASN A 46 -7.43 4.95 8.67
C ASN A 46 -8.19 5.88 7.69
N MET A 47 -8.43 7.14 8.07
CA MET A 47 -9.15 8.15 7.28
C MET A 47 -8.48 8.45 5.93
N ASN A 48 -7.14 8.48 5.90
CA ASN A 48 -6.39 8.74 4.66
C ASN A 48 -6.25 7.50 3.78
N GLY A 49 -6.82 6.37 4.22
CA GLY A 49 -6.59 5.05 3.66
C GLY A 49 -5.31 4.42 4.20
N VAL A 50 -5.21 3.13 3.98
CA VAL A 50 -4.02 2.32 4.20
C VAL A 50 -3.65 1.63 2.90
N TYR A 51 -2.42 1.14 2.78
CA TYR A 51 -2.02 0.39 1.60
C TYR A 51 -1.19 -0.84 1.95
N ARG A 52 -1.28 -1.83 1.08
CA ARG A 52 -0.39 -2.99 1.02
C ARG A 52 0.45 -2.87 -0.23
N ALA A 53 1.73 -3.14 -0.13
CA ALA A 53 2.61 -3.25 -1.27
C ALA A 53 3.32 -4.60 -1.28
N LYS A 54 3.60 -5.11 -2.48
CA LYS A 54 4.44 -6.28 -2.71
C LYS A 54 5.23 -6.07 -3.98
N ALA A 55 6.56 -6.14 -3.88
CA ALA A 55 7.41 -6.23 -5.06
C ALA A 55 7.19 -7.60 -5.73
N GLN A 56 6.88 -7.60 -7.03
CA GLN A 56 6.56 -8.81 -7.79
C GLN A 56 7.72 -9.24 -8.67
N ASN A 57 8.36 -8.28 -9.34
CA ASN A 57 9.42 -8.54 -10.30
C ASN A 57 10.53 -7.48 -10.15
N ILE A 58 11.75 -7.90 -10.46
CA ILE A 58 12.92 -7.02 -10.54
C ILE A 58 13.82 -7.47 -11.68
N LYS A 59 14.37 -6.51 -12.42
CA LYS A 59 15.42 -6.78 -13.42
C LYS A 59 16.38 -5.60 -13.52
N VAL A 60 17.58 -5.88 -14.00
CA VAL A 60 18.49 -4.85 -14.49
C VAL A 60 18.32 -4.78 -16.01
N THR A 61 18.15 -3.58 -16.55
CA THR A 61 18.04 -3.32 -17.98
C THR A 61 19.42 -3.11 -18.60
N GLU A 62 19.51 -3.23 -19.91
CA GLU A 62 20.78 -3.05 -20.66
C GLU A 62 21.41 -1.66 -20.47
N ASP A 63 20.59 -0.64 -20.19
CA ASP A 63 21.03 0.73 -19.89
C ASP A 63 21.43 0.94 -18.42
N GLY A 64 21.64 -0.13 -17.65
CA GLY A 64 22.14 -0.06 -16.28
C GLY A 64 21.11 0.44 -15.26
N LYS A 65 19.81 0.31 -15.55
CA LYS A 65 18.74 0.67 -14.61
C LYS A 65 18.15 -0.54 -13.94
N ILE A 66 17.68 -0.37 -12.71
CA ILE A 66 16.87 -1.35 -12.00
C ILE A 66 15.40 -1.03 -12.20
N GLU A 67 14.66 -1.99 -12.76
CA GLU A 67 13.21 -1.91 -12.92
C GLU A 67 12.53 -2.84 -11.92
N VAL A 68 11.60 -2.29 -11.14
CA VAL A 68 10.83 -3.03 -10.14
C VAL A 68 9.34 -2.82 -10.37
N GLU A 69 8.59 -3.92 -10.39
CA GLU A 69 7.13 -3.90 -10.43
C GLU A 69 6.57 -4.12 -9.03
N ILE A 70 5.71 -3.21 -8.59
CA ILE A 70 5.17 -3.19 -7.24
C ILE A 70 3.65 -3.25 -7.33
N ALA A 71 3.07 -4.37 -6.91
CA ALA A 71 1.63 -4.47 -6.73
C ALA A 71 1.23 -3.70 -5.47
N MET A 72 0.34 -2.74 -5.63
CA MET A 72 -0.23 -1.94 -4.56
C MET A 72 -1.73 -2.18 -4.44
N ALA A 73 -2.20 -2.31 -3.20
CA ALA A 73 -3.61 -2.40 -2.85
C ALA A 73 -3.94 -1.34 -1.81
N PHE A 74 -4.79 -0.38 -2.19
CA PHE A 74 -5.27 0.71 -1.36
C PHE A 74 -6.64 0.34 -0.76
N LEU A 75 -6.74 0.57 0.54
CA LEU A 75 -7.85 0.13 1.37
C LEU A 75 -8.28 1.26 2.30
N ARG A 76 -9.54 1.25 2.75
CA ARG A 76 -9.99 2.08 3.87
C ARG A 76 -10.80 1.26 4.85
N CYS A 77 -10.76 1.63 6.12
CA CYS A 77 -11.65 1.04 7.12
C CYS A 77 -13.09 1.55 6.89
N ALA A 78 -14.07 0.65 6.85
CA ALA A 78 -15.47 0.99 6.69
C ALA A 78 -16.38 0.07 7.51
N ALA A 79 -17.52 0.62 7.95
CA ALA A 79 -18.62 -0.17 8.48
C ALA A 79 -19.32 -0.92 7.33
N THR A 80 -19.70 -2.16 7.57
CA THR A 80 -20.43 -3.03 6.65
C THR A 80 -21.58 -3.71 7.39
N LYS A 81 -22.46 -4.42 6.66
CA LYS A 81 -23.60 -5.15 7.26
C LYS A 81 -23.17 -6.15 8.34
N SER A 82 -21.92 -6.60 8.30
CA SER A 82 -21.39 -7.67 9.13
C SER A 82 -20.31 -7.19 10.11
N GLY A 83 -20.16 -5.88 10.34
CA GLY A 83 -19.19 -5.30 11.26
C GLY A 83 -18.31 -4.23 10.62
N TYR A 84 -17.00 -4.29 10.88
CA TYR A 84 -16.02 -3.34 10.35
C TYR A 84 -14.95 -4.10 9.57
N GLN A 85 -14.54 -3.59 8.41
CA GLN A 85 -13.46 -4.19 7.63
C GLN A 85 -12.76 -3.18 6.72
N PHE A 86 -11.56 -3.53 6.28
CA PHE A 86 -10.89 -2.85 5.19
C PHE A 86 -11.54 -3.21 3.86
N ILE A 87 -11.99 -2.20 3.14
CA ILE A 87 -12.55 -2.32 1.79
C ILE A 87 -11.63 -1.65 0.78
N ALA A 88 -11.65 -2.15 -0.46
CA ALA A 88 -10.93 -1.53 -1.57
C ALA A 88 -11.37 -0.07 -1.74
N HIS A 89 -10.41 0.85 -1.73
CA HIS A 89 -10.66 2.28 -1.87
C HIS A 89 -9.51 2.91 -2.63
N SER A 90 -9.80 3.65 -3.69
CA SER A 90 -8.75 4.28 -4.48
C SER A 90 -7.98 5.31 -3.64
N PRO A 91 -6.67 5.47 -3.87
CA PRO A 91 -5.86 6.50 -3.20
C PRO A 91 -6.36 7.91 -3.48
N LEU A 92 -7.06 8.16 -4.59
CA LEU A 92 -7.58 9.48 -4.98
C LEU A 92 -9.05 9.70 -4.60
N SER A 93 -9.77 8.63 -4.27
CA SER A 93 -11.19 8.74 -3.92
C SER A 93 -11.41 9.52 -2.62
N PRO A 94 -12.42 10.41 -2.56
CA PRO A 94 -12.73 11.17 -1.37
C PRO A 94 -13.24 10.25 -0.25
N ALA A 95 -13.15 10.75 0.99
CA ALA A 95 -13.66 10.09 2.17
C ALA A 95 -14.38 11.08 3.07
N THR A 96 -15.46 10.64 3.72
CA THR A 96 -16.17 11.43 4.73
C THR A 96 -15.97 10.75 6.07
N THR A 97 -15.65 11.55 7.09
CA THR A 97 -15.54 11.12 8.49
C THR A 97 -16.40 12.01 9.39
N LYS A 98 -16.46 11.67 10.68
CA LYS A 98 -17.06 12.52 11.70
C LYS A 98 -15.99 12.97 12.70
N ALA A 99 -16.02 14.23 13.09
CA ALA A 99 -15.20 14.77 14.16
C ALA A 99 -16.08 15.44 15.22
N ILE A 100 -15.73 15.27 16.50
CA ILE A 100 -16.38 15.96 17.61
C ILE A 100 -15.84 17.38 17.67
N GLN A 101 -16.71 18.37 17.57
CA GLN A 101 -16.38 19.78 17.72
C GLN A 101 -16.21 20.17 19.20
N MET A 102 -15.66 21.37 19.45
CA MET A 102 -15.53 21.91 20.81
C MET A 102 -16.87 22.04 21.56
N ASN A 103 -17.99 22.19 20.85
CA ASN A 103 -19.34 22.24 21.41
C ASN A 103 -19.98 20.85 21.61
N GLY A 104 -19.25 19.75 21.36
CA GLY A 104 -19.73 18.38 21.48
C GLY A 104 -20.54 17.87 20.28
N ALA A 105 -20.83 18.70 19.28
CA ALA A 105 -21.54 18.26 18.08
C ALA A 105 -20.63 17.44 17.16
N LEU A 106 -21.21 16.43 16.49
CA LEU A 106 -20.54 15.70 15.42
C LEU A 106 -20.66 16.50 14.13
N ALA A 107 -19.53 16.84 13.53
CA ALA A 107 -19.47 17.44 12.21
C ALA A 107 -18.89 16.46 11.20
N ASN A 108 -19.48 16.43 10.02
CA ASN A 108 -18.90 15.75 8.87
C ASN A 108 -17.65 16.51 8.42
N ILE A 109 -16.60 15.76 8.20
CA ILE A 109 -15.36 16.24 7.61
C ILE A 109 -15.15 15.47 6.32
N ASN A 110 -15.09 16.20 5.20
CA ASN A 110 -14.75 15.64 3.90
C ASN A 110 -13.24 15.75 3.69
N ILE A 111 -12.66 14.65 3.24
CA ILE A 111 -11.26 14.56 2.84
C ILE A 111 -11.26 14.31 1.34
N GLU A 112 -10.77 15.29 0.60
CA GLU A 112 -10.54 15.19 -0.82
C GLU A 112 -9.04 15.01 -1.07
N THR A 113 -8.67 14.03 -1.88
CA THR A 113 -7.27 13.83 -2.27
C THR A 113 -7.05 14.54 -3.60
N LYS A 114 -6.18 15.57 -3.61
CA LYS A 114 -5.85 16.32 -4.82
C LYS A 114 -4.90 15.52 -5.71
N ASP A 115 -3.87 14.96 -5.09
CA ASP A 115 -2.92 14.06 -5.74
C ASP A 115 -2.39 13.04 -4.73
N ALA A 116 -1.97 11.89 -5.26
CA ALA A 116 -1.33 10.84 -4.49
C ALA A 116 -0.15 10.31 -5.29
N THR A 117 1.04 10.35 -4.67
CA THR A 117 2.31 10.13 -5.36
C THR A 117 3.19 9.16 -4.56
N PRO A 118 3.55 7.99 -5.12
CA PRO A 118 4.67 7.22 -4.63
C PRO A 118 5.95 8.00 -4.82
N ARG A 119 6.74 8.06 -3.76
CA ARG A 119 8.07 8.66 -3.72
C ARG A 119 9.05 7.59 -3.31
N VAL A 120 10.04 7.37 -4.17
CA VAL A 120 11.08 6.37 -3.99
C VAL A 120 12.31 7.08 -3.44
N PHE A 121 12.87 6.56 -2.35
CA PHE A 121 13.99 7.16 -1.66
C PHE A 121 15.14 6.16 -1.50
N LYS A 122 16.36 6.67 -1.56
CA LYS A 122 17.57 5.90 -1.25
C LYS A 122 17.63 5.58 0.25
N ASP A 123 18.05 4.36 0.59
CA ASP A 123 18.26 3.98 2.00
C ASP A 123 19.45 4.74 2.60
N GLY A 124 19.35 5.08 3.89
CA GLY A 124 20.37 5.79 4.65
C GLY A 124 20.26 7.32 4.58
N ASP A 125 20.26 7.91 3.38
CA ASP A 125 20.24 9.38 3.22
C ASP A 125 18.86 9.96 2.84
N TYR A 126 17.89 9.11 2.51
CA TYR A 126 16.53 9.49 2.10
C TYR A 126 16.49 10.54 0.97
N SER A 127 17.47 10.49 0.07
CA SER A 127 17.43 11.27 -1.17
C SER A 127 16.32 10.75 -2.10
N LEU A 128 15.54 11.66 -2.68
CA LEU A 128 14.45 11.31 -3.60
C LEU A 128 15.04 10.81 -4.92
N LEU A 129 14.71 9.57 -5.30
CA LEU A 129 15.15 8.92 -6.52
C LEU A 129 14.13 9.05 -7.64
N GLN A 130 12.85 8.89 -7.32
CA GLN A 130 11.76 8.97 -8.29
C GLN A 130 10.46 9.43 -7.60
N LYS A 131 9.63 10.16 -8.35
CA LYS A 131 8.23 10.43 -8.02
C LYS A 131 7.38 10.01 -9.21
N SER A 132 6.26 9.35 -8.95
CA SER A 132 5.23 9.09 -9.96
C SER A 132 3.84 9.35 -9.40
N GLU A 133 2.84 9.37 -10.28
CA GLU A 133 1.43 9.52 -9.91
C GLU A 133 0.76 8.16 -9.76
N LEU A 134 -0.18 8.05 -8.83
CA LEU A 134 -1.06 6.88 -8.70
C LEU A 134 -2.26 7.02 -9.62
N ALA A 135 -2.70 5.91 -10.19
CA ALA A 135 -3.99 5.83 -10.85
C ALA A 135 -5.13 5.89 -9.83
N ASP A 136 -6.30 6.37 -10.26
CA ASP A 136 -7.56 6.30 -9.49
C ASP A 136 -8.11 4.87 -9.45
N LYS A 137 -7.33 3.94 -8.89
CA LYS A 137 -7.66 2.52 -8.77
C LYS A 137 -7.19 2.00 -7.42
N SER A 138 -8.05 1.20 -6.77
CA SER A 138 -7.72 0.56 -5.50
C SER A 138 -6.64 -0.51 -5.63
N LEU A 139 -6.56 -1.18 -6.78
CA LEU A 139 -5.51 -2.15 -7.10
C LEU A 139 -4.74 -1.66 -8.32
N GLN A 140 -3.42 -1.59 -8.22
CA GLN A 140 -2.56 -1.12 -9.32
C GLN A 140 -1.14 -1.69 -9.23
N ILE A 141 -0.47 -1.80 -10.36
CA ILE A 141 0.95 -2.13 -10.44
C ILE A 141 1.70 -0.84 -10.75
N GLN A 142 2.61 -0.48 -9.86
CA GLN A 142 3.53 0.64 -10.07
C GLN A 142 4.85 0.12 -10.58
N LYS A 143 5.30 0.63 -11.73
CA LYS A 143 6.66 0.42 -12.22
C LYS A 143 7.58 1.53 -11.70
N VAL A 144 8.71 1.13 -11.13
CA VAL A 144 9.78 2.00 -10.65
C VAL A 144 11.03 1.67 -11.46
N THR A 145 11.69 2.69 -12.01
CA THR A 145 12.88 2.53 -12.86
C THR A 145 13.94 3.50 -12.38
N LEU A 146 15.00 2.98 -11.77
CA LEU A 146 16.03 3.79 -11.11
C LEU A 146 17.41 3.48 -11.72
N PRO A 147 18.30 4.47 -11.87
CA PRO A 147 19.69 4.18 -12.20
C PRO A 147 20.37 3.38 -11.08
N LEU A 148 21.08 2.31 -11.42
CA LEU A 148 21.66 1.38 -10.43
C LEU A 148 22.64 2.07 -9.48
N GLU A 149 23.45 2.99 -10.02
CA GLU A 149 24.42 3.82 -9.31
C GLU A 149 23.78 4.80 -8.32
N LYS A 150 22.51 5.12 -8.50
CA LYS A 150 21.77 5.97 -7.54
C LYS A 150 21.24 5.18 -6.37
N VAL A 151 20.94 3.89 -6.58
CA VAL A 151 20.38 3.01 -5.55
C VAL A 151 21.46 2.45 -4.64
N LEU A 152 22.65 2.15 -5.17
CA LEU A 152 23.77 1.65 -4.37
C LEU A 152 24.53 2.78 -3.67
N ASN A 153 25.10 2.47 -2.50
CA ASN A 153 26.13 3.29 -1.88
C ASN A 153 27.53 2.81 -2.29
N SER A 154 28.56 3.64 -2.05
CA SER A 154 29.93 3.35 -2.52
C SER A 154 30.47 2.01 -2.00
N ALA A 155 30.12 1.60 -0.78
CA ALA A 155 30.53 0.30 -0.24
C ALA A 155 29.83 -0.88 -0.94
N GLN A 156 28.56 -0.72 -1.30
CA GLN A 156 27.81 -1.73 -2.07
C GLN A 156 28.32 -1.85 -3.50
N GLU A 157 28.67 -0.73 -4.14
CA GLU A 157 29.28 -0.69 -5.47
C GLU A 157 30.65 -1.38 -5.47
N GLN A 158 31.51 -1.01 -4.51
CA GLN A 158 32.82 -1.65 -4.34
C GLN A 158 32.68 -3.17 -4.17
N LYS A 159 31.74 -3.60 -3.31
CA LYS A 159 31.49 -5.03 -3.11
C LYS A 159 30.99 -5.74 -4.37
N LEU A 160 30.12 -5.10 -5.14
CA LEU A 160 29.67 -5.66 -6.42
C LEU A 160 30.85 -5.85 -7.38
N ASN A 161 31.76 -4.87 -7.46
CA ASN A 161 32.94 -4.94 -8.31
C ASN A 161 33.96 -6.00 -7.85
N GLU A 162 34.18 -6.13 -6.53
CA GLU A 162 35.18 -7.04 -5.98
C GLU A 162 34.70 -8.50 -5.92
N THR A 163 33.45 -8.72 -5.51
CA THR A 163 32.94 -10.07 -5.25
C THR A 163 31.89 -10.52 -6.26
N GLY A 164 31.52 -9.67 -7.22
CA GLY A 164 30.44 -9.93 -8.17
C GLY A 164 29.05 -10.00 -7.52
N LYS A 165 28.90 -9.62 -6.23
CA LYS A 165 27.65 -9.82 -5.47
C LYS A 165 27.44 -8.72 -4.45
N THR A 166 26.25 -8.12 -4.44
CA THR A 166 25.87 -7.15 -3.40
C THR A 166 24.39 -7.21 -3.09
N ASN A 167 23.98 -6.51 -2.04
CA ASN A 167 22.57 -6.34 -1.69
C ASN A 167 22.26 -4.85 -1.71
N GLY A 168 21.11 -4.52 -2.29
CA GLY A 168 20.59 -3.16 -2.31
C GLY A 168 19.20 -3.10 -1.71
N ASN A 169 18.78 -1.89 -1.42
CA ASN A 169 17.44 -1.59 -0.96
C ASN A 169 17.08 -0.14 -1.30
N PHE A 170 15.78 0.14 -1.29
CA PHE A 170 15.25 1.49 -1.34
C PHE A 170 13.84 1.49 -0.72
N ASP A 171 13.39 2.66 -0.29
CA ASP A 171 12.11 2.84 0.38
C ASP A 171 11.09 3.51 -0.54
N ILE A 172 9.81 3.16 -0.41
CA ILE A 172 8.71 3.78 -1.11
C ILE A 172 7.71 4.32 -0.10
N PHE A 173 7.43 5.61 -0.18
CA PHE A 173 6.41 6.27 0.63
C PHE A 173 5.28 6.74 -0.27
N ILE A 174 4.03 6.66 0.22
CA ILE A 174 2.90 7.24 -0.50
C ILE A 174 2.57 8.59 0.12
N HIS A 175 2.74 9.66 -0.66
CA HIS A 175 2.40 11.02 -0.24
C HIS A 175 1.07 11.42 -0.87
N LYS A 176 0.10 11.80 -0.04
CA LYS A 176 -1.20 12.31 -0.45
C LYS A 176 -1.31 13.78 -0.10
N ASN A 177 -1.55 14.64 -1.07
CA ASN A 177 -1.95 16.01 -0.80
C ASN A 177 -3.47 16.04 -0.67
N ILE A 178 -3.96 16.41 0.51
CA ILE A 178 -5.38 16.35 0.85
C ILE A 178 -5.93 17.72 1.23
N SER A 179 -7.20 17.92 0.91
CA SER A 179 -8.03 19.02 1.38
C SER A 179 -9.01 18.48 2.40
N ILE A 180 -9.01 19.05 3.60
CA ILE A 180 -9.91 18.71 4.69
C ILE A 180 -10.94 19.84 4.80
N VAL A 181 -12.21 19.52 4.53
CA VAL A 181 -13.32 20.47 4.54
C VAL A 181 -14.27 20.11 5.67
N ASN A 182 -14.51 21.05 6.58
CA ASN A 182 -15.55 20.92 7.60
C ASN A 182 -16.88 21.44 7.03
N GLU A 183 -17.86 20.55 6.84
CA GLU A 183 -19.12 20.90 6.17
C GLU A 183 -19.94 21.97 6.91
N MET A 184 -19.85 22.03 8.24
CA MET A 184 -20.64 23.00 9.02
C MET A 184 -20.05 24.40 8.98
N SER A 185 -18.72 24.51 9.12
CA SER A 185 -18.03 25.80 9.17
C SER A 185 -17.53 26.27 7.81
N GLN A 186 -17.57 25.40 6.80
CA GLN A 186 -16.98 25.61 5.46
C GLN A 186 -15.48 25.93 5.50
N LYS A 187 -14.81 25.69 6.63
CA LYS A 187 -13.36 25.87 6.75
C LYS A 187 -12.64 24.75 6.01
N GLN A 188 -11.66 25.14 5.20
CA GLN A 188 -10.82 24.25 4.43
C GLN A 188 -9.37 24.32 4.89
N PHE A 189 -8.74 23.17 5.04
CA PHE A 189 -7.32 23.04 5.38
C PHE A 189 -6.64 22.10 4.39
N ASN A 190 -5.55 22.55 3.78
CA ASN A 190 -4.71 21.71 2.93
C ASN A 190 -3.57 21.13 3.76
N THR A 191 -3.30 19.84 3.60
CA THR A 191 -2.17 19.18 4.28
C THR A 191 -1.65 18.01 3.45
N THR A 192 -0.50 17.47 3.82
CA THR A 192 0.06 16.26 3.23
C THR A 192 -0.04 15.12 4.24
N ALA A 193 -0.64 14.02 3.82
CA ALA A 193 -0.64 12.77 4.55
C ALA A 193 0.38 11.82 3.92
N THR A 194 1.31 11.31 4.72
CA THR A 194 2.24 10.26 4.31
C THR A 194 1.72 8.93 4.83
N LEU A 195 1.46 7.99 3.93
CA LEU A 195 1.27 6.60 4.30
C LEU A 195 2.65 5.95 4.43
N GLY A 196 2.74 4.93 5.28
CA GLY A 196 3.97 4.27 5.69
C GLY A 196 5.02 3.95 4.62
N ALA A 197 6.24 3.60 5.03
CA ALA A 197 7.35 3.28 4.13
C ALA A 197 7.41 1.80 3.75
N PHE A 198 7.36 1.44 2.47
CA PHE A 198 7.63 0.08 2.00
C PHE A 198 9.10 -0.07 1.58
N ARG A 199 9.85 -0.91 2.29
CA ARG A 199 11.24 -1.22 1.90
C ARG A 199 11.31 -2.37 0.91
N ILE A 200 11.98 -2.15 -0.21
CA ILE A 200 12.29 -3.20 -1.19
C ILE A 200 13.72 -3.65 -0.97
N HIS A 201 13.91 -4.95 -0.73
CA HIS A 201 15.22 -5.58 -0.62
C HIS A 201 15.50 -6.42 -1.86
N PHE A 202 16.72 -6.33 -2.38
CA PHE A 202 17.15 -7.14 -3.51
C PHE A 202 18.63 -7.52 -3.40
N SER A 203 19.01 -8.56 -4.13
CA SER A 203 20.41 -8.93 -4.40
C SER A 203 20.76 -8.66 -5.85
N LEU A 204 22.01 -8.28 -6.07
CA LEU A 204 22.63 -8.19 -7.38
C LEU A 204 23.75 -9.22 -7.50
N GLU A 205 23.88 -9.81 -8.68
CA GLU A 205 24.95 -10.75 -9.02
C GLU A 205 25.45 -10.45 -10.44
N GLU A 206 26.75 -10.22 -10.58
CA GLU A 206 27.41 -10.12 -11.87
C GLU A 206 27.49 -11.50 -12.52
N THR A 207 27.13 -11.57 -13.79
CA THR A 207 27.19 -12.79 -14.59
C THR A 207 27.83 -12.52 -15.94
N ALA A 208 28.19 -13.58 -16.67
CA ALA A 208 28.71 -13.44 -18.04
C ALA A 208 27.78 -12.67 -18.99
N ASN A 209 26.48 -12.58 -18.68
CA ASN A 209 25.47 -11.88 -19.46
C ASN A 209 25.05 -10.54 -18.82
N GLY A 210 25.90 -9.96 -17.96
CA GLY A 210 25.64 -8.73 -17.23
C GLY A 210 25.05 -8.95 -15.83
N THR A 211 24.77 -7.83 -15.15
CA THR A 211 24.22 -7.80 -13.79
C THR A 211 22.80 -8.36 -13.75
N LYS A 212 22.53 -9.28 -12.83
CA LYS A 212 21.17 -9.78 -12.56
C LYS A 212 20.69 -9.31 -11.20
N ALA A 213 19.40 -9.03 -11.09
CA ALA A 213 18.75 -8.68 -9.84
C ALA A 213 17.74 -9.74 -9.41
N LYS A 214 17.57 -9.91 -8.08
CA LYS A 214 16.56 -10.79 -7.50
C LYS A 214 15.97 -10.18 -6.24
N LEU A 215 14.64 -10.21 -6.11
CA LEU A 215 13.94 -9.78 -4.89
C LEU A 215 14.26 -10.73 -3.73
N LYS A 216 14.32 -10.17 -2.52
CA LYS A 216 14.51 -10.92 -1.27
C LYS A 216 13.24 -10.98 -0.43
#